data_AF-A0A9N9NL02-F1
#
_entry.id   AF-A0A9N9NL02-F1
#
_cell.length_a   1.000
_cell.length_b   1.000
_cell.length_c   1.000
_cell.angle_alpha   90.00
_cell.angle_beta   90.00
_cell.angle_gamma   90.00
#
_symmetry.space_group_name_H-M   'P 1'
#
loop_
_entity.id
_entity.type
_entity.pdbx_description
1 polymer ?
#
loop_
_entity_poly.entity_id
_entity_poly.type
_entity_poly.pdbx_seq_one_letter_code
_entity_poly.pdbx_strand_id
1 'polypeptide(L)' 'IGVHGIWIEFVDDYNRRRTATYLPEVAEEQEEAVDSLLRKGGYNGRITDKIRSRVVLTRYQSAKYVITYEEYLEHI' A
#
# COMPACT_ATOMS: atom_id res chain seq x y z
N ILE A 1 -11.07 4.74 -8.69
CA ILE A 1 -9.85 3.95 -8.94
C ILE A 1 -8.73 4.96 -9.15
N GLY A 2 -7.57 4.86 -8.49
CA GLY A 2 -6.50 5.88 -8.59
C GLY A 2 -6.39 6.92 -7.47
N VAL A 3 -7.31 6.95 -6.50
CA VAL A 3 -7.43 8.06 -5.51
C VAL A 3 -6.93 7.70 -4.11
N HIS A 4 -6.86 6.40 -3.80
CA HIS A 4 -6.49 5.93 -2.47
C HIS A 4 -5.35 4.91 -2.57
N GLY A 5 -4.29 5.14 -1.80
CA GLY A 5 -3.27 4.15 -1.54
C GLY A 5 -3.76 3.08 -0.56
N ILE A 6 -3.10 1.94 -0.59
CA ILE A 6 -3.38 0.80 0.27
C ILE A 6 -2.10 0.49 1.03
N TRP A 7 -2.21 0.37 2.35
CA TRP A 7 -1.16 -0.13 3.22
C TRP A 7 -1.66 -1.39 3.90
N ILE A 8 -0.82 -2.43 3.93
CA ILE A 8 -1.14 -3.68 4.61
C ILE A 8 -0.12 -3.99 5.68
N GLU A 9 -0.59 -4.62 6.75
CA GLU A 9 0.23 -5.30 7.75
C GLU A 9 -0.11 -6.78 7.79
N PHE A 10 0.91 -7.63 7.90
CA PHE A 10 0.72 -9.06 8.05
C PHE A 10 1.87 -9.70 8.82
N VAL A 11 1.65 -10.92 9.30
CA VAL A 11 2.67 -11.74 9.96
C VAL A 11 3.07 -12.86 9.00
N ASP A 12 4.36 -13.00 8.73
CA ASP A 12 4.88 -14.07 7.88
C ASP A 12 4.96 -15.42 8.59
N ASP A 13 5.30 -16.47 7.84
CA ASP A 13 5.41 -17.83 8.37
C ASP A 13 6.54 -17.99 9.43
N TYR A 14 7.41 -16.99 9.57
CA TYR A 14 8.46 -16.90 10.59
C TYR A 14 8.04 -16.02 11.78
N ASN A 15 6.74 -15.73 11.90
CA ASN A 15 6.16 -14.88 12.93
C ASN A 15 6.71 -13.44 12.95
N ARG A 16 7.21 -12.94 11.81
CA ARG A 16 7.70 -11.56 11.68
C ARG A 16 6.61 -10.66 11.12
N ARG A 17 6.44 -9.50 11.75
CA ARG A 17 5.55 -8.45 11.24
C ARG A 17 6.18 -7.81 10.00
N ARG A 18 5.38 -7.66 8.95
CA ARG A 18 5.76 -7.07 7.68
C ARG A 18 4.67 -6.11 7.23
N THR A 19 5.09 -5.13 6.44
CA THR A 19 4.20 -4.12 5.89
C THR A 19 4.47 -3.94 4.41
N ALA A 20 3.44 -3.60 3.64
CA ALA A 20 3.59 -3.26 2.23
C ALA A 20 2.62 -2.16 1.81
N THR A 21 3.03 -1.34 0.85
CA THR A 21 2.25 -0.19 0.38
C THR A 21 2.08 -0.20 -1.14
N TYR A 22 0.84 0.01 -1.57
CA TYR A 22 0.50 0.47 -2.91
C TYR A 22 0.10 1.93 -2.86
N LEU A 23 0.65 2.69 -3.78
CA LEU A 23 0.27 4.07 -3.99
C LEU A 23 -1.02 4.13 -4.83
N PRO A 24 -1.79 5.24 -4.70
CA PRO A 24 -3.08 5.40 -5.35
C PRO A 24 -3.07 5.05 -6.83
N GLU A 25 -2.00 5.37 -7.56
CA GLU A 25 -1.90 5.20 -9.01
C GLU A 25 -1.77 3.74 -9.50
N VAL A 26 -1.67 2.73 -8.63
CA VAL A 26 -1.37 1.34 -9.03
C VAL A 26 -2.48 0.32 -8.70
N ALA A 27 -3.56 0.72 -8.03
CA ALA A 27 -4.58 -0.20 -7.55
C ALA A 27 -5.82 -0.22 -8.46
N GLU A 28 -5.83 -1.07 -9.49
CA GLU A 28 -6.99 -1.27 -10.38
C GLU A 28 -7.97 -2.34 -9.87
N GLU A 29 -7.51 -3.39 -9.15
CA GLU A 29 -8.36 -4.43 -8.54
C GLU A 29 -8.01 -4.70 -7.06
N GLN A 30 -9.03 -4.78 -6.19
CA GLN A 30 -8.83 -4.84 -4.73
C GLN A 30 -8.30 -6.17 -4.22
N GLU A 31 -8.68 -7.31 -4.82
CA GLU A 31 -8.21 -8.63 -4.41
C GLU A 31 -6.79 -8.91 -4.93
N GLU A 32 -6.52 -8.60 -6.20
CA GLU A 32 -5.18 -8.70 -6.78
C GLU A 32 -4.18 -7.76 -6.08
N ALA A 33 -4.65 -6.60 -5.59
CA ALA A 33 -3.81 -5.65 -4.86
C ALA A 33 -3.27 -6.23 -3.54
N VAL A 34 -4.07 -7.00 -2.79
CA VAL A 34 -3.60 -7.61 -1.52
C VAL A 34 -2.58 -8.70 -1.81
N ASP A 35 -2.83 -9.55 -2.79
CA ASP A 35 -1.91 -10.62 -3.17
C ASP A 35 -0.56 -10.07 -3.68
N SER A 36 -0.63 -9.03 -4.51
CA SER A 36 0.55 -8.32 -5.01
C SER A 36 1.30 -7.61 -3.88
N LEU A 37 0.60 -7.04 -2.89
CA LEU A 37 1.23 -6.44 -1.72
C LEU A 37 1.87 -7.47 -0.79
N LEU A 38 1.26 -8.64 -0.61
CA LEU A 38 1.87 -9.74 0.15
C LEU A 38 3.20 -10.13 -0.50
N ARG A 39 3.24 -10.30 -1.82
CA ARG A 39 4.48 -10.57 -2.57
C ARG A 39 5.50 -9.44 -2.40
N LYS A 40 5.08 -8.19 -2.54
CA LYS A 40 5.94 -7.00 -2.38
C LYS A 40 6.46 -6.83 -0.95
N GLY A 41 5.69 -7.24 0.05
CA GLY A 41 6.09 -7.30 1.46
C GLY A 41 7.04 -8.46 1.79
N GLY A 42 7.33 -9.33 0.82
CA GLY A 42 8.25 -10.46 0.97
C GLY A 42 7.58 -11.75 1.47
N TYR A 43 6.27 -11.90 1.29
CA TYR A 43 5.58 -13.16 1.53
C TYR A 43 5.83 -14.14 0.37
N ASN A 44 6.62 -15.18 0.62
CA ASN A 44 6.97 -16.19 -0.38
C ASN A 44 6.09 -17.44 -0.32
N GLY A 45 5.27 -17.60 0.73
CA GLY A 45 4.37 -18.73 0.90
C GLY A 45 3.23 -18.78 -0.11
N ARG A 46 2.40 -19.83 0.00
CA ARG A 46 1.16 -19.93 -0.78
C ARG A 46 0.14 -18.95 -0.21
N ILE A 47 -0.34 -18.03 -1.05
CA ILE A 47 -1.41 -17.12 -0.66
C ILE A 47 -2.70 -17.94 -0.55
N THR A 48 -3.32 -17.87 0.63
CA THR A 48 -4.54 -18.60 1.00
C THR A 48 -5.50 -17.63 1.70
N ASP A 49 -6.78 -17.97 1.76
CA ASP A 49 -7.76 -17.12 2.44
C ASP A 49 -7.45 -16.92 3.94
N LYS A 50 -6.72 -17.88 4.53
CA LYS A 50 -6.21 -17.77 5.91
C LYS A 50 -5.20 -16.65 6.08
N ILE A 51 -4.28 -16.45 5.13
CA ILE A 51 -3.34 -15.32 5.24
C ILE A 51 -4.05 -14.01 4.86
N ARG A 52 -4.92 -14.01 3.84
CA ARG A 52 -5.70 -12.82 3.45
C ARG A 52 -6.55 -12.28 4.59
N SER A 53 -7.24 -13.16 5.33
CA SER A 53 -8.04 -12.77 6.50
C SER A 53 -7.22 -12.27 7.70
N ARG A 54 -5.90 -12.52 7.71
CA ARG A 54 -4.98 -12.01 8.75
C ARG A 54 -4.31 -10.69 8.36
N VAL A 55 -4.56 -10.20 7.15
CA VAL A 55 -4.03 -8.92 6.70
C VAL A 55 -4.86 -7.80 7.31
N VAL A 56 -4.19 -6.84 7.94
CA VAL A 56 -4.80 -5.57 8.31
C VAL A 56 -4.63 -4.60 7.14
N LEU A 57 -5.74 -4.18 6.54
CA LEU A 57 -5.74 -3.26 5.40
C LEU A 57 -6.13 -1.86 5.85
N THR A 58 -5.27 -0.89 5.59
CA THR A 58 -5.53 0.55 5.75
C THR A 58 -5.59 1.21 4.38
N ARG A 59 -6.68 1.92 4.12
CA ARG A 59 -6.83 2.74 2.92
C ARG A 59 -6.56 4.20 3.27
N TYR A 60 -5.66 4.85 2.55
CA TYR A 60 -5.33 6.26 2.75
C TYR A 60 -5.47 7.05 1.45
N GLN A 61 -5.79 8.34 1.54
CA GLN A 61 -5.72 9.27 0.41
C GLN A 61 -4.48 10.13 0.57
N SER A 62 -3.74 10.35 -0.50
CA SER A 62 -2.63 11.31 -0.53
C SER A 62 -2.91 12.40 -1.55
N ALA A 63 -2.77 13.66 -1.16
CA ALA A 63 -2.76 14.79 -2.07
C ALA A 63 -1.30 15.17 -2.34
N LYS A 64 -0.90 15.23 -3.61
CA LYS A 64 0.41 15.72 -4.01
C LYS A 64 0.23 17.14 -4.57
N TYR A 65 0.85 18.11 -3.90
CA TYR A 65 0.94 19.48 -4.40
C TYR A 65 2.33 19.69 -4.97
N VAL A 66 2.41 20.34 -6.13
CA VAL A 66 3.67 20.74 -6.76
C VAL A 66 3.60 22.24 -6.93
N ILE A 67 4.58 22.95 -6.37
CA ILE A 67 4.77 24.39 -6.57
C ILE A 67 6.15 24.60 -7.19
N THR A 68 6.29 25.64 -8.00
CA THR A 68 7.60 26.05 -8.49
C THR A 68 8.39 26.74 -7.38
N TYR A 69 9.70 26.83 -7.54
CA TYR A 69 10.55 27.54 -6.59
C TYR A 69 10.18 29.04 -6.51
N GLU A 70 9.73 29.63 -7.62
CA GLU A 70 9.29 31.03 -7.70
C GLU A 70 7.99 31.24 -6.92
N GLU A 71 6.99 30.35 -7.06
CA GLU A 71 5.74 30.40 -6.30
C GLU A 71 5.95 30.25 -4.79
N TYR A 72 6.96 29.46 -4.38
CA TYR A 72 7.35 29.33 -2.97
C TYR A 72 7.90 30.65 -2.40
N LEU A 73 8.71 31.36 -3.18
CA LEU A 73 9.31 32.63 -2.75
C LEU A 73 8.29 33.77 -2.65
N GLU A 74 7.21 33.75 -3.44
CA GLU A 74 6.13 34.75 -3.35
C GLU A 74 5.22 34.56 -2.13
N HIS A 75 5.30 33.42 -1.43
CA HIS A 75 4.50 33.09 -0.26
C HIS A 75 5.26 33.15 1.08
N ILE A 76 6.50 33.68 1.08
CA ILE A 76 7.29 34.00 2.28
C ILE A 76 7.28 35.51 2.49
#